data_AF-A0A8T2ICC5-F1
#
_entry.id   AF-A0A8T2ICC5-F1
#
_cell.length_a   1.000
_cell.length_b   1.000
_cell.length_c   1.000
_cell.angle_alpha   90.00
_cell.angle_beta   90.00
_cell.angle_gamma   90.00
#
_symmetry.space_group_name_H-M   'P 1'
#
loop_
_entity.id
_entity.type
_entity.pdbx_description
1 polymer ?
#
loop_
_entity_poly.entity_id
_entity_poly.type
_entity_poly.pdbx_seq_one_letter_code
_entity_poly.pdbx_strand_id
1 'polypeptide(L)'
;MMKAMNKSNEHVLAGGACFNHMADSHLVCVQNDDGNYQTQAISIHKQPRKVTGASFFVFSGALKTSSGYLAKSSIVEDGVMVQITAETMDSLRQSIREMKDFTITCGKADAEETQEHVYVQWVDDDKNFNKGVFSPIDGKSMDSVTSVKIFHGSEYKASGKIIRWTEVFFLESEEQQSSLSDPADHSRLTENVAKAFCLALCPHLKLLKEDGMTRLGLRVTLDSDQ
;
A
#
# COMPACT_ATOMS: atom_id res chain seq x y z
N MET A 1 -5.91 -2.79 5.24
CA MET A 1 -5.91 -2.99 6.72
C MET A 1 -6.90 -4.07 7.20
N MET A 2 -8.20 -3.98 6.91
CA MET A 2 -9.23 -4.90 7.45
C MET A 2 -8.95 -6.41 7.24
N LYS A 3 -8.44 -6.80 6.06
CA LYS A 3 -8.05 -8.20 5.80
C LYS A 3 -6.95 -8.70 6.75
N ALA A 4 -6.00 -7.85 7.12
CA ALA A 4 -4.94 -8.19 8.07
C ALA A 4 -5.52 -8.34 9.48
N MET A 5 -6.41 -7.44 9.90
CA MET A 5 -7.09 -7.54 11.20
C MET A 5 -7.89 -8.82 11.35
N ASN A 6 -8.63 -9.23 10.31
CA ASN A 6 -9.46 -10.43 10.33
C ASN A 6 -8.64 -11.73 10.33
N LYS A 7 -7.37 -11.67 9.93
CA LYS A 7 -6.44 -12.81 9.96
C LYS A 7 -5.54 -12.82 11.19
N SER A 8 -5.54 -11.75 11.97
CA SER A 8 -4.69 -11.61 13.16
C SER A 8 -5.39 -12.19 14.40
N ASN A 9 -4.61 -12.61 15.38
CA ASN A 9 -5.12 -12.94 16.71
C ASN A 9 -5.80 -11.70 17.34
N GLU A 10 -6.77 -11.90 18.23
CA GLU A 10 -7.46 -10.80 18.91
C GLU A 10 -6.53 -9.99 19.82
N HIS A 11 -5.56 -10.65 20.47
CA HIS A 11 -4.61 -10.03 21.40
C HIS A 11 -3.31 -9.58 20.73
N VAL A 12 -3.12 -9.84 19.43
CA VAL A 12 -1.90 -9.46 18.70
C VAL A 12 -2.27 -8.90 17.33
N LEU A 13 -1.85 -7.67 17.07
CA LEU A 13 -1.95 -7.04 15.75
C LEU A 13 -0.54 -6.70 15.25
N ALA A 14 -0.11 -7.35 14.19
CA ALA A 14 1.22 -7.18 13.63
C ALA A 14 1.17 -6.93 12.12
N GLY A 15 2.16 -6.21 11.61
CA GLY A 15 2.30 -5.92 10.18
C GLY A 15 3.70 -5.52 9.80
N GLY A 16 4.11 -5.90 8.59
CA GLY A 16 5.29 -5.33 7.95
C GLY A 16 5.02 -3.90 7.50
N ALA A 17 6.04 -3.05 7.58
CA ALA A 17 6.01 -1.66 7.14
C ALA A 17 6.70 -1.51 5.78
N CYS A 18 6.29 -0.49 5.03
CA CYS A 18 6.98 -0.07 3.81
C CYS A 18 8.18 0.83 4.16
N PHE A 19 9.10 1.00 3.20
CA PHE A 19 10.18 1.98 3.34
C PHE A 19 9.62 3.40 3.49
N ASN A 20 9.90 4.02 4.63
CA ASN A 20 9.52 5.42 4.88
C ASN A 20 10.51 6.40 4.23
N HIS A 21 10.20 6.89 3.04
CA HIS A 21 11.03 7.86 2.31
C HIS A 21 11.14 9.24 2.98
N MET A 22 10.27 9.56 3.95
CA MET A 22 10.30 10.81 4.72
C MET A 22 11.20 10.73 5.97
N ALA A 23 11.68 9.53 6.32
CA ALA A 23 12.57 9.34 7.46
C ALA A 23 14.03 9.68 7.10
N ASP A 24 14.77 10.27 8.03
CA ASP A 24 16.21 10.57 7.88
C ASP A 24 17.13 9.39 8.24
N SER A 25 16.54 8.35 8.82
CA SER A 25 17.20 7.12 9.24
C SER A 25 16.23 5.94 9.26
N HIS A 26 16.77 4.72 9.26
CA HIS A 26 16.00 3.48 9.43
C HIS A 26 16.69 2.53 10.39
N LEU A 27 15.90 1.79 11.17
CA LEU A 27 16.36 0.64 11.93
C LEU A 27 16.84 -0.47 10.98
N VAL A 28 17.87 -1.19 11.40
CA VAL A 28 18.46 -2.32 10.66
C VAL A 28 18.74 -3.43 11.65
N CYS A 29 18.32 -4.65 11.32
CA CYS A 29 18.67 -5.85 12.06
C CYS A 29 19.95 -6.44 11.46
N VAL A 30 21.01 -6.56 12.26
CA VAL A 30 22.30 -7.12 11.83
C VAL A 30 22.52 -8.44 12.53
N GLN A 31 22.75 -9.50 11.75
CA GLN A 31 23.21 -10.78 12.29
C GLN A 31 24.73 -10.73 12.46
N ASN A 32 25.20 -11.04 13.66
CA ASN A 32 26.62 -11.13 14.00
C ASN A 32 27.18 -12.51 13.61
N ASP A 33 28.51 -12.65 13.62
CA ASP A 33 29.21 -13.90 13.27
C ASP A 33 28.85 -15.08 14.20
N ASP A 34 28.39 -14.79 15.42
CA ASP A 34 27.92 -15.78 16.41
C ASP A 34 26.45 -16.21 16.19
N GLY A 35 25.79 -15.67 15.15
CA GLY A 35 24.40 -15.95 14.80
C GLY A 35 23.36 -15.14 15.57
N ASN A 36 23.78 -14.32 16.54
CA ASN A 36 22.87 -13.44 17.28
C ASN A 36 22.52 -12.18 16.49
N TYR A 37 21.34 -11.61 16.76
CA TYR A 37 20.86 -10.40 16.10
C TYR A 37 21.04 -9.16 17.00
N GLN A 38 21.36 -8.03 16.38
CA GLN A 38 21.43 -6.74 17.04
C GLN A 38 20.76 -5.64 16.22
N THR A 39 20.15 -4.68 16.91
CA THR A 39 19.58 -3.48 16.30
C THR A 39 20.67 -2.44 16.03
N GLN A 40 20.74 -1.97 14.79
CA GLN A 40 21.48 -0.79 14.38
C GLN A 40 20.54 0.22 13.71
N ALA A 41 21.05 1.41 13.37
CA ALA A 41 20.32 2.35 12.54
C ALA A 41 21.24 3.12 11.61
N ILE A 42 20.86 3.19 10.35
CA ILE A 42 21.57 3.91 9.29
C ILE A 42 20.95 5.29 9.10
N SER A 43 21.76 6.31 8.80
CA SER A 43 21.29 7.68 8.55
C SER A 43 21.90 8.23 7.27
N ILE A 44 21.08 8.90 6.47
CA ILE A 44 21.46 9.43 5.16
C ILE A 44 22.45 10.61 5.30
N HIS A 45 22.36 11.39 6.39
CA HIS A 45 23.07 12.67 6.52
C HIS A 45 24.12 12.73 7.65
N LYS A 46 24.34 11.62 8.39
CA LYS A 46 25.18 11.58 9.60
C LYS A 46 24.83 12.68 10.64
N GLN A 47 23.60 13.18 10.60
CA GLN A 47 23.06 14.16 11.54
C GLN A 47 22.37 13.43 12.70
N PRO A 48 22.11 14.11 13.84
CA PRO A 48 21.25 13.58 14.88
C PRO A 48 19.91 13.15 14.28
N ARG A 49 19.51 11.90 14.55
CA ARG A 49 18.30 11.30 14.00
C ARG A 49 17.06 12.01 14.55
N LYS A 50 16.13 12.36 13.68
CA LYS A 50 14.86 12.99 14.08
C LYS A 50 13.67 12.08 13.82
N VAL A 51 13.67 11.41 12.67
CA VAL A 51 12.63 10.47 12.23
C VAL A 51 13.33 9.20 11.79
N THR A 52 13.10 8.11 12.52
CA THR A 52 13.65 6.80 12.23
C THR A 52 12.55 5.84 11.80
N GLY A 53 12.63 5.32 10.58
CA GLY A 53 11.74 4.29 10.07
C GLY A 53 12.03 2.90 10.68
N ALA A 54 11.00 2.06 10.74
CA ALA A 54 11.07 0.68 11.21
C ALA A 54 10.49 -0.28 10.15
N SER A 55 10.89 -1.55 10.20
CA SER A 55 10.51 -2.59 9.22
C SER A 55 9.18 -3.28 9.54
N PHE A 56 8.78 -3.31 10.82
CA PHE A 56 7.52 -3.89 11.25
C PHE A 56 7.01 -3.26 12.54
N PHE A 57 5.73 -3.50 12.84
CA PHE A 57 5.14 -3.15 14.12
C PHE A 57 4.37 -4.34 14.71
N VAL A 58 4.29 -4.38 16.04
CA VAL A 58 3.49 -5.34 16.80
C VAL A 58 2.78 -4.62 17.94
N PHE A 59 1.46 -4.64 17.95
CA PHE A 59 0.67 -4.34 19.14
C PHE A 59 0.33 -5.63 19.88
N SER A 60 0.61 -5.69 21.18
CA SER A 60 0.34 -6.84 22.04
C SER A 60 -0.56 -6.44 23.20
N GLY A 61 -1.76 -7.04 23.28
CA GLY A 61 -2.76 -6.84 24.35
C GLY A 61 -2.42 -7.54 25.66
N ALA A 62 -1.15 -7.86 25.92
CA ALA A 62 -0.71 -8.66 27.06
C ALA A 62 -0.27 -7.84 28.29
N LEU A 63 -0.43 -6.52 28.27
CA LEU A 63 -0.06 -5.68 29.40
C LEU A 63 -1.04 -5.87 30.55
N LYS A 64 -0.53 -6.31 31.70
CA LYS A 64 -1.32 -6.43 32.93
C LYS A 64 -1.54 -5.04 33.55
N THR A 65 -2.76 -4.75 33.97
CA THR A 65 -3.13 -3.51 34.69
C THR A 65 -2.33 -3.33 35.97
N SER A 66 -1.95 -4.42 36.64
CA SER A 66 -1.08 -4.41 37.82
C SER A 66 0.38 -4.04 37.55
N SER A 67 0.78 -3.82 36.30
CA SER A 67 2.16 -3.48 35.94
C SER A 67 2.55 -2.05 36.31
N GLY A 68 1.58 -1.17 36.55
CA GLY A 68 1.80 0.27 36.77
C GLY A 68 2.12 1.06 35.50
N TYR A 69 2.02 0.44 34.33
CA TYR A 69 2.21 1.08 33.03
C TYR A 69 0.89 1.25 32.29
N LEU A 70 0.74 2.37 31.59
CA LEU A 70 -0.36 2.62 30.65
C LEU A 70 -0.15 1.83 29.35
N ALA A 71 1.05 1.93 28.80
CA ALA A 71 1.55 1.16 27.67
C ALA A 71 3.08 1.12 27.69
N LYS A 72 3.69 0.15 27.01
CA LYS A 72 5.15 0.04 26.85
C LYS A 72 5.49 -0.05 25.38
N SER A 73 6.34 0.84 24.87
CA SER A 73 6.97 0.70 23.58
C SER A 73 8.37 0.12 23.75
N SER A 74 8.85 -0.61 22.75
CA SER A 74 10.20 -1.15 22.70
C SER A 74 10.60 -1.40 21.25
N ILE A 75 11.90 -1.32 20.98
CA ILE A 75 12.47 -1.72 19.69
C ILE A 75 12.88 -3.19 19.80
N VAL A 76 12.47 -3.98 18.83
CA VAL A 76 12.83 -5.40 18.70
C VAL A 76 13.41 -5.58 17.31
N GLU A 77 14.72 -5.87 17.22
CA GLU A 77 15.42 -5.97 15.94
C GLU A 77 15.26 -4.68 15.11
N ASP A 78 14.58 -4.71 13.98
CA ASP A 78 14.28 -3.53 13.16
C ASP A 78 12.82 -3.08 13.22
N GLY A 79 12.04 -3.61 14.18
CA GLY A 79 10.64 -3.28 14.38
C GLY A 79 10.33 -2.64 15.74
N VAL A 80 9.06 -2.24 15.87
CA VAL A 80 8.53 -1.63 17.10
C VAL A 80 7.46 -2.53 17.71
N MET A 81 7.62 -2.86 18.99
CA MET A 81 6.61 -3.57 19.77
C MET A 81 5.98 -2.65 20.81
N VAL A 82 4.66 -2.57 20.80
CA VAL A 82 3.86 -1.79 21.74
C VAL A 82 2.96 -2.73 22.54
N GLN A 83 3.23 -2.85 23.82
CA GLN A 83 2.41 -3.62 24.76
C GLN A 83 1.35 -2.71 25.38
N ILE A 84 0.10 -3.08 25.21
CA ILE A 84 -1.09 -2.38 25.69
C ILE A 84 -2.00 -3.35 26.45
N THR A 85 -2.97 -2.81 27.19
CA THR A 85 -3.97 -3.65 27.86
C THR A 85 -4.91 -4.27 26.83
N ALA A 86 -5.62 -5.34 27.21
CA ALA A 86 -6.65 -5.94 26.37
C ALA A 86 -7.74 -4.93 25.98
N GLU A 87 -8.18 -4.08 26.92
CA GLU A 87 -9.18 -3.03 26.68
C GLU A 87 -8.70 -1.98 25.66
N THR A 88 -7.44 -1.54 25.75
CA THR A 88 -6.86 -0.62 24.77
C THR A 88 -6.71 -1.29 23.40
N MET A 89 -6.40 -2.60 23.35
CA MET A 89 -6.38 -3.36 22.09
C MET A 89 -7.76 -3.40 21.43
N ASP A 90 -8.82 -3.64 22.20
CA ASP A 90 -10.19 -3.66 21.67
C ASP A 90 -10.58 -2.28 21.11
N SER A 91 -10.25 -1.22 21.83
CA SER A 91 -10.48 0.17 21.42
C SER A 91 -9.71 0.56 20.16
N LEU A 92 -8.44 0.14 20.06
CA LEU A 92 -7.62 0.33 18.87
C LEU A 92 -8.24 -0.40 17.67
N ARG A 93 -8.60 -1.67 17.84
CA ARG A 93 -9.23 -2.46 16.76
C ARG A 93 -10.55 -1.83 16.34
N GLN A 94 -11.37 -1.35 17.28
CA GLN A 94 -12.61 -0.65 16.93
C GLN A 94 -12.33 0.59 16.10
N SER A 95 -11.38 1.43 16.51
CA SER A 95 -11.01 2.66 15.80
C SER A 95 -10.53 2.38 14.38
N ILE A 96 -9.73 1.32 14.17
CA ILE A 96 -9.31 0.90 12.82
C ILE A 96 -10.51 0.45 11.96
N ARG A 97 -11.49 -0.27 12.54
CA ARG A 97 -12.71 -0.68 11.80
C ARG A 97 -13.56 0.53 11.40
N GLU A 98 -13.57 1.57 12.22
CA GLU A 98 -14.29 2.82 12.00
C GLU A 98 -13.51 3.83 11.14
N MET A 99 -12.30 3.47 10.68
CA MET A 99 -11.38 4.37 9.96
C MET A 99 -11.09 5.66 10.75
N LYS A 100 -10.89 5.55 12.06
CA LYS A 100 -10.55 6.66 12.95
C LYS A 100 -9.11 6.55 13.44
N ASP A 101 -8.51 7.72 13.63
CA ASP A 101 -7.22 7.84 14.30
C ASP A 101 -7.30 7.39 15.76
N PHE A 102 -6.18 6.89 16.29
CA PHE A 102 -6.08 6.41 17.66
C PHE A 102 -4.74 6.81 18.27
N THR A 103 -4.76 7.22 19.54
CA THR A 103 -3.56 7.62 20.29
C THR A 103 -3.43 6.76 21.54
N ILE A 104 -2.22 6.28 21.79
CA ILE A 104 -1.85 5.51 22.98
C ILE A 104 -0.80 6.30 23.74
N THR A 105 -1.04 6.54 25.02
CA THR A 105 -0.05 7.13 25.93
C THR A 105 0.76 6.02 26.59
N CYS A 106 2.07 6.04 26.39
CA CYS A 106 3.03 5.10 26.95
C CYS A 106 3.68 5.66 28.23
N GLY A 107 4.24 4.76 29.03
CA GLY A 107 4.91 5.09 30.29
C GLY A 107 4.13 4.64 31.52
N LYS A 108 4.61 5.08 32.69
CA LYS A 108 3.98 4.76 33.98
C LYS A 108 2.75 5.65 34.20
N ALA A 109 1.73 5.11 34.87
CA ALA A 109 0.48 5.83 35.14
C ALA A 109 0.69 7.10 36.00
N ASP A 110 1.64 7.06 36.94
CA ASP A 110 1.84 8.11 37.94
C ASP A 110 3.09 8.99 37.66
N ALA A 111 3.66 8.94 36.46
CA ALA A 111 4.86 9.70 36.14
C ALA A 111 4.54 11.14 35.66
N GLU A 112 5.20 12.14 36.27
CA GLU A 112 5.22 13.55 35.82
C GLU A 112 6.18 13.78 34.63
N GLU A 113 6.90 12.75 34.19
CA GLU A 113 7.82 12.82 33.05
C GLU A 113 7.08 13.02 31.71
N THR A 114 7.83 13.48 30.71
CA THR A 114 7.35 13.55 29.32
C THR A 114 6.84 12.19 28.86
N GLN A 115 5.53 12.12 28.61
CA GLN A 115 4.87 10.91 28.15
C GLN A 115 5.23 10.63 26.69
N GLU A 116 5.58 9.38 26.41
CA GLU A 116 5.73 8.90 25.03
C GLU A 116 4.35 8.61 24.46
N HIS A 117 4.14 8.93 23.18
CA HIS A 117 2.88 8.69 22.49
C HIS A 117 3.08 7.81 21.27
N VAL A 118 2.15 6.87 21.08
CA VAL A 118 2.02 6.09 19.85
C VAL A 118 0.76 6.52 19.13
N TYR A 119 0.93 6.99 17.90
CA TYR A 119 -0.15 7.42 17.03
C TYR A 119 -0.42 6.38 15.94
N VAL A 120 -1.68 6.05 15.74
CA VAL A 120 -2.16 5.25 14.61
C VAL A 120 -3.09 6.17 13.81
N GLN A 121 -2.65 6.57 12.62
CA GLN A 121 -3.31 7.62 11.85
C GLN A 121 -3.63 7.17 10.43
N TRP A 122 -4.81 7.57 9.95
CA TRP A 122 -5.13 7.53 8.54
C TRP A 122 -4.53 8.77 7.88
N VAL A 123 -3.65 8.54 6.91
CA VAL A 123 -2.93 9.60 6.19
C VAL A 123 -3.40 9.65 4.75
N ASP A 124 -2.91 10.65 4.00
CA ASP A 124 -3.17 10.76 2.58
C ASP A 124 -2.80 9.47 1.82
N ASP A 125 -3.55 9.19 0.75
CA ASP A 125 -3.29 8.03 -0.09
C ASP A 125 -1.85 8.04 -0.64
N ASP A 126 -1.22 6.86 -0.66
CA ASP A 126 0.12 6.71 -1.21
C ASP A 126 0.08 6.96 -2.72
N LYS A 127 0.56 8.13 -3.16
CA LYS A 127 0.65 8.51 -4.57
C LYS A 127 1.97 8.11 -5.22
N ASN A 128 2.84 7.36 -4.55
CA ASN A 128 4.18 7.01 -5.02
C ASN A 128 4.23 5.72 -5.87
N PHE A 129 3.29 5.60 -6.80
CA PHE A 129 3.24 4.49 -7.75
C PHE A 129 3.14 4.99 -9.19
N ASN A 130 3.44 4.11 -10.15
CA ASN A 130 3.45 4.40 -11.60
C ASN A 130 4.34 5.58 -12.02
N LYS A 131 5.37 5.92 -11.22
CA LYS A 131 6.32 7.00 -11.52
C LYS A 131 7.08 6.75 -12.83
N GLY A 132 7.06 7.74 -13.72
CA GLY A 132 7.74 7.70 -15.02
C GLY A 132 7.01 6.88 -16.08
N VAL A 133 5.75 6.49 -15.84
CA VAL A 133 4.93 5.78 -16.81
C VAL A 133 4.15 6.79 -17.65
N PHE A 134 4.25 6.70 -18.97
CA PHE A 134 3.56 7.59 -19.90
C PHE A 134 2.56 6.81 -20.77
N SER A 135 1.43 7.45 -21.10
CA SER A 135 0.44 6.90 -22.01
C SER A 135 1.01 6.77 -23.43
N PRO A 136 0.86 5.61 -24.09
CA PRO A 136 1.30 5.44 -25.48
C PRO A 136 0.38 6.16 -26.49
N ILE A 137 -0.74 6.74 -26.02
CA ILE A 137 -1.71 7.44 -26.88
C ILE A 137 -1.27 8.89 -27.12
N ASP A 138 -0.97 9.61 -26.04
CA ASP A 138 -0.75 11.06 -26.06
C ASP A 138 0.40 11.53 -25.16
N GLY A 139 1.20 10.61 -24.60
CA GLY A 139 2.33 10.95 -23.76
C GLY A 139 1.97 11.53 -22.38
N LYS A 140 0.69 11.53 -21.99
CA LYS A 140 0.29 11.98 -20.64
C LYS A 140 0.92 11.11 -19.57
N SER A 141 1.33 11.74 -18.47
CA SER A 141 1.86 11.04 -17.30
C SER A 141 0.76 10.19 -16.65
N MET A 142 1.12 8.96 -16.28
CA MET A 142 0.32 8.03 -15.49
C MET A 142 0.81 7.95 -14.03
N ASP A 143 1.67 8.89 -13.62
CA ASP A 143 2.10 9.02 -12.23
C ASP A 143 0.88 9.11 -11.32
N SER A 144 0.86 8.29 -10.27
CA SER A 144 -0.22 8.28 -9.27
C SER A 144 -1.62 7.92 -9.83
N VAL A 145 -1.72 7.45 -11.08
CA VAL A 145 -2.98 6.97 -11.68
C VAL A 145 -3.17 5.49 -11.36
N THR A 146 -4.23 5.15 -10.61
CA THR A 146 -4.52 3.78 -10.18
C THR A 146 -4.54 2.81 -11.35
N SER A 147 -3.86 1.67 -11.23
CA SER A 147 -3.81 0.66 -12.28
C SER A 147 -3.98 -0.76 -11.75
N VAL A 148 -4.47 -1.65 -12.62
CA VAL A 148 -4.57 -3.09 -12.36
C VAL A 148 -3.79 -3.84 -13.43
N LYS A 149 -2.77 -4.58 -13.00
CA LYS A 149 -1.97 -5.46 -13.86
C LYS A 149 -2.72 -6.75 -14.15
N ILE A 150 -2.72 -7.15 -15.41
CA ILE A 150 -3.43 -8.31 -15.92
C ILE A 150 -2.43 -9.42 -16.21
N PHE A 151 -2.37 -10.40 -15.31
CA PHE A 151 -1.42 -11.53 -15.42
C PHE A 151 -1.95 -12.69 -16.27
N HIS A 152 -3.28 -12.88 -16.30
CA HIS A 152 -3.95 -13.94 -17.07
C HIS A 152 -4.88 -13.34 -18.12
N GLY A 153 -4.42 -12.26 -18.75
CA GLY A 153 -5.18 -11.56 -19.78
C GLY A 153 -5.35 -12.41 -21.02
N SER A 154 -6.42 -12.15 -21.77
CA SER A 154 -6.61 -12.79 -23.06
C SER A 154 -5.45 -12.47 -24.01
N GLU A 155 -4.90 -13.51 -24.64
CA GLU A 155 -3.87 -13.41 -25.67
C GLU A 155 -4.46 -13.82 -27.02
N TYR A 156 -4.18 -13.02 -28.05
CA TYR A 156 -4.64 -13.32 -29.40
C TYR A 156 -3.46 -13.40 -30.35
N LYS A 157 -3.45 -14.44 -31.19
CA LYS A 157 -2.36 -14.72 -32.14
C LYS A 157 -2.89 -14.57 -33.56
N ALA A 158 -2.19 -13.78 -34.36
CA ALA A 158 -2.51 -13.61 -35.79
C ALA A 158 -1.24 -13.21 -36.55
N SER A 159 -1.08 -13.70 -37.79
CA SER A 159 0.03 -13.34 -38.68
C SER A 159 1.43 -13.54 -38.05
N GLY A 160 1.58 -14.57 -37.21
CA GLY A 160 2.82 -14.87 -36.47
C GLY A 160 3.17 -13.85 -35.38
N LYS A 161 2.24 -12.97 -35.00
CA LYS A 161 2.35 -11.99 -33.91
C LYS A 161 1.35 -12.29 -32.80
N ILE A 162 1.57 -11.68 -31.64
CA ILE A 162 0.71 -11.81 -30.46
C ILE A 162 0.35 -10.40 -29.97
N ILE A 163 -0.92 -10.19 -29.66
CA ILE A 163 -1.40 -9.01 -28.92
C ILE A 163 -1.91 -9.48 -27.55
N ARG A 164 -1.56 -8.73 -26.50
CA ARG A 164 -1.88 -9.03 -25.10
C ARG A 164 -2.34 -7.76 -24.39
N TRP A 165 -3.43 -7.88 -23.63
CA TRP A 165 -3.83 -6.87 -22.66
C TRP A 165 -3.09 -7.11 -21.34
N THR A 166 -2.28 -6.15 -20.90
CA THR A 166 -1.37 -6.32 -19.74
C THR A 166 -1.72 -5.47 -18.54
N GLU A 167 -2.43 -4.34 -18.74
CA GLU A 167 -2.71 -3.39 -17.67
C GLU A 167 -3.89 -2.50 -18.06
N VAL A 168 -4.65 -2.06 -17.07
CA VAL A 168 -5.68 -1.03 -17.20
C VAL A 168 -5.39 0.10 -16.22
N PHE A 169 -5.57 1.34 -16.65
CA PHE A 169 -5.42 2.55 -15.83
C PHE A 169 -6.79 3.17 -15.63
N PHE A 170 -7.12 3.54 -14.39
CA PHE A 170 -8.37 4.20 -14.01
C PHE A 170 -8.09 5.69 -13.88
N LEU A 171 -8.48 6.46 -14.88
CA LEU A 171 -8.36 7.91 -14.86
C LEU A 171 -9.57 8.47 -14.12
N GLU A 172 -9.34 9.13 -12.99
CA GLU A 172 -10.39 9.85 -12.27
C GLU A 172 -10.80 11.09 -13.07
N SER A 173 -12.10 11.30 -13.24
CA SER A 173 -12.63 12.60 -13.65
C SER A 173 -12.71 13.48 -12.41
N GLU A 174 -12.26 14.74 -12.49
CA GLU A 174 -12.28 15.70 -11.37
C GLU A 174 -13.69 15.89 -10.76
N GLU A 175 -14.74 15.50 -11.48
CA GLU A 175 -16.15 15.67 -11.10
C GLU A 175 -16.81 14.42 -10.49
N GLN A 176 -16.16 13.24 -10.48
CA GLN A 176 -16.80 11.99 -10.05
C GLN A 176 -16.16 11.40 -8.79
N GLN A 177 -16.42 12.04 -7.65
CA GLN A 177 -16.38 11.32 -6.38
C GLN A 177 -17.59 10.37 -6.32
N SER A 178 -17.31 9.07 -6.41
CA SER A 178 -18.23 7.96 -6.14
C SER A 178 -19.40 7.75 -7.12
N SER A 179 -19.13 7.27 -8.35
CA SER A 179 -20.17 6.56 -9.10
C SER A 179 -20.42 5.18 -8.48
N LEU A 180 -21.64 4.95 -7.98
CA LEU A 180 -22.18 3.73 -7.33
C LEU A 180 -22.28 2.48 -8.25
N SER A 181 -21.49 2.41 -9.30
CA SER A 181 -21.44 1.30 -10.24
C SER A 181 -20.73 0.08 -9.62
N ASP A 182 -21.34 -1.10 -9.73
CA ASP A 182 -20.77 -2.34 -9.21
C ASP A 182 -19.36 -2.59 -9.80
N PRO A 183 -18.31 -2.76 -8.97
CA PRO A 183 -16.97 -3.11 -9.43
C PRO A 183 -16.92 -4.33 -10.37
N ALA A 184 -17.88 -5.26 -10.26
CA ALA A 184 -18.01 -6.41 -11.15
C ALA A 184 -18.43 -6.00 -12.57
N ASP A 185 -19.30 -5.01 -12.72
CA ASP A 185 -19.76 -4.53 -14.03
C ASP A 185 -18.64 -3.80 -14.77
N HIS A 186 -17.87 -2.97 -14.06
CA HIS A 186 -16.67 -2.33 -14.61
C HIS A 186 -15.64 -3.35 -15.08
N SER A 187 -15.44 -4.42 -14.31
CA SER A 187 -14.50 -5.48 -14.67
C SER A 187 -14.92 -6.19 -15.96
N ARG A 188 -16.22 -6.52 -16.09
CA ARG A 188 -16.77 -7.17 -17.29
C ARG A 188 -16.73 -6.27 -18.52
N LEU A 189 -17.07 -4.99 -18.36
CA LEU A 189 -16.99 -4.02 -19.44
C LEU A 189 -15.55 -3.86 -19.94
N THR A 190 -14.60 -3.71 -19.01
CA THR A 190 -13.17 -3.59 -19.33
C THR A 190 -12.67 -4.81 -20.11
N GLU A 191 -13.04 -6.02 -19.68
CA GLU A 191 -12.66 -7.26 -20.38
C GLU A 191 -13.25 -7.34 -21.80
N ASN A 192 -14.52 -6.98 -21.97
CA ASN A 192 -15.18 -6.96 -23.28
C ASN A 192 -14.53 -5.95 -24.24
N VAL A 193 -14.23 -4.76 -23.74
CA VAL A 193 -13.54 -3.71 -24.51
C VAL A 193 -12.15 -4.18 -24.93
N ALA A 194 -11.36 -4.73 -24.00
CA ALA A 194 -10.03 -5.25 -24.29
C ALA A 194 -10.05 -6.37 -25.34
N LYS A 195 -11.01 -7.30 -25.22
CA LYS A 195 -11.23 -8.38 -26.20
C LYS A 195 -11.59 -7.83 -27.58
N ALA A 196 -12.54 -6.91 -27.67
CA ALA A 196 -12.96 -6.31 -28.93
C ALA A 196 -11.79 -5.60 -29.63
N PHE A 197 -11.02 -4.80 -28.86
CA PHE A 197 -9.83 -4.12 -29.36
C PHE A 197 -8.79 -5.09 -29.92
N CYS A 198 -8.46 -6.14 -29.16
CA CYS A 198 -7.46 -7.12 -29.61
C CYS A 198 -7.90 -7.86 -30.87
N LEU A 199 -9.16 -8.30 -30.92
CA LEU A 199 -9.73 -9.00 -32.08
C LEU A 199 -9.78 -8.11 -33.33
N ALA A 200 -10.13 -6.83 -33.17
CA ALA A 200 -10.14 -5.86 -34.26
C ALA A 200 -8.74 -5.63 -34.84
N LEU A 201 -7.68 -5.69 -34.02
CA LEU A 201 -6.30 -5.49 -34.46
C LEU A 201 -5.60 -6.76 -34.98
N CYS A 202 -6.15 -7.96 -34.70
CA CYS A 202 -5.57 -9.23 -35.15
C CYS A 202 -5.16 -9.25 -36.65
N PRO A 203 -6.01 -8.79 -37.61
CA PRO A 203 -5.64 -8.78 -39.03
C PRO A 203 -4.44 -7.87 -39.33
N HIS A 204 -4.17 -6.88 -38.48
CA HIS A 204 -3.21 -5.80 -38.71
C HIS A 204 -1.90 -5.94 -37.91
N LEU A 205 -1.77 -6.95 -37.03
CA LEU A 205 -0.62 -7.05 -36.09
C LEU A 205 0.74 -7.09 -36.78
N LYS A 206 0.84 -7.68 -37.98
CA LYS A 206 2.09 -7.70 -38.75
C LYS A 206 2.49 -6.30 -39.17
N LEU A 207 1.55 -5.55 -39.76
CA LEU A 207 1.77 -4.17 -40.23
C LEU A 207 2.07 -3.23 -39.06
N LEU A 208 1.30 -3.32 -37.97
CA LEU A 208 1.53 -2.52 -36.75
C LEU A 208 2.96 -2.71 -36.23
N LYS A 209 3.44 -3.95 -36.19
CA LYS A 209 4.80 -4.24 -35.73
C LYS A 209 5.88 -3.78 -36.71
N GLU A 210 5.64 -3.90 -38.01
CA GLU A 210 6.56 -3.43 -39.06
C GLU A 210 6.70 -1.90 -39.04
N ASP A 211 5.66 -1.18 -38.65
CA ASP A 211 5.66 0.27 -38.44
C ASP A 211 6.15 0.70 -37.04
N GLY A 212 6.63 -0.24 -36.22
CA GLY A 212 7.18 0.03 -34.89
C GLY A 212 6.13 0.29 -33.79
N MET A 213 4.83 0.15 -34.08
CA MET A 213 3.74 0.27 -33.11
C MET A 213 3.62 -0.98 -32.22
N THR A 214 4.53 -1.13 -31.27
CA THR A 214 4.57 -2.30 -30.36
C THR A 214 3.90 -2.09 -29.01
N ARG A 215 3.69 -0.83 -28.60
CA ARG A 215 2.94 -0.46 -27.40
C ARG A 215 1.71 0.33 -27.82
N LEU A 216 0.56 -0.30 -27.71
CA LEU A 216 -0.73 0.25 -28.12
C LEU A 216 -1.52 0.68 -26.88
N GLY A 217 -2.36 1.70 -27.02
CA GLY A 217 -3.26 2.13 -25.97
C GLY A 217 -4.67 2.34 -26.50
N LEU A 218 -5.65 2.05 -25.66
CA LEU A 218 -7.05 2.40 -25.87
C LEU A 218 -7.51 3.18 -24.64
N ARG A 219 -8.10 4.35 -24.85
CA ARG A 219 -8.75 5.14 -23.80
C ARG A 219 -10.24 5.17 -24.09
N VAL A 220 -11.03 4.81 -23.08
CA VAL A 220 -12.49 4.85 -23.14
C VAL A 220 -12.95 5.83 -22.08
N THR A 221 -13.77 6.79 -22.48
CA THR A 221 -14.47 7.68 -21.56
C THR A 221 -15.91 7.22 -21.52
N LEU A 222 -16.38 6.86 -20.32
CA LEU A 222 -17.76 6.52 -20.08
C LEU A 222 -18.36 7.74 -19.39
N ASP A 223 -19.00 8.59 -20.16
CA ASP A 223 -19.81 9.65 -19.58
C ASP A 223 -21.23 9.13 -19.39
N SER A 224 -21.88 9.56 -18.33
CA SER A 224 -23.32 9.47 -18.24
C SER A 224 -23.89 10.56 -19.12
N ASP A 225 -24.04 10.28 -20.41
CA ASP A 225 -24.79 11.19 -21.30
C ASP A 225 -26.26 11.22 -20.83
N GLN A 226 -26.65 12.35 -20.21
CA GLN A 226 -28.00 12.90 -19.94
C GLN A 226 -29.06 12.04 -19.22
#